data_AF-A0A5B2Z451-F1
#
_entry.id   AF-A0A5B2Z451-F1
#
_cell.length_a   1.000
_cell.length_b   1.000
_cell.length_c   1.000
_cell.angle_alpha   90.00
_cell.angle_beta   90.00
_cell.angle_gamma   90.00
#
_symmetry.space_group_name_H-M   'P 1'
#
loop_
_entity.id
_entity.type
_entity.pdbx_description
1 polymer ?
#
loop_
_entity_poly.entity_id
_entity_poly.type
_entity_poly.pdbx_seq_one_letter_code
_entity_poly.pdbx_strand_id
1 'polypeptide(L)' 'MENSESISENPPREIAYRKIQGLVGDYSFSLVLPKSYAVNLGIGKGDFVKVFQENNKIIIEKA' A
#
# COMPACT_ATOMS: atom_id res chain seq x y z
N MET A 1 3.80 16.30 38.22
CA MET A 1 4.59 17.00 37.20
C MET A 1 4.75 16.05 36.03
N GLU A 2 4.10 16.43 34.92
CA GLU A 2 4.20 16.00 33.52
C GLU A 2 4.19 14.50 33.17
N ASN A 3 3.02 14.05 32.72
CA ASN A 3 2.86 12.92 31.81
C ASN A 3 3.50 13.29 30.45
N SER A 4 4.57 12.61 30.06
CA SER A 4 5.06 12.66 28.68
C SER A 4 4.32 11.62 27.85
N GLU A 5 3.14 11.99 27.33
CA GLU A 5 2.53 11.25 26.23
C GLU A 5 3.47 11.40 25.01
N SER A 6 4.13 10.31 24.63
CA SER A 6 4.93 10.26 23.41
C SER A 6 3.98 10.38 22.21
N ILE A 7 3.89 11.59 21.67
CA ILE A 7 3.20 11.85 20.40
C ILE A 7 4.02 11.14 19.31
N SER A 8 3.62 9.91 18.99
CA SER A 8 4.01 9.25 17.75
C SER A 8 3.28 9.96 16.61
N GLU A 9 3.83 11.10 16.19
CA GLU A 9 3.39 11.75 14.96
C GLU A 9 3.76 10.84 13.80
N ASN A 10 2.82 9.98 13.40
CA ASN A 10 2.89 9.31 12.12
C ASN A 10 3.01 10.40 11.05
N PRO A 11 4.05 10.38 10.18
CA PRO A 11 4.21 11.41 9.16
C PRO A 11 2.96 11.47 8.27
N PRO A 12 2.64 12.67 7.74
CA PRO A 12 1.44 12.87 6.94
C PRO A 12 1.38 11.86 5.79
N ARG A 13 0.29 11.09 5.75
CA ARG A 13 0.05 10.11 4.68
C ARG A 13 -0.25 10.88 3.42
N GLU A 14 0.62 10.78 2.42
CA GLU A 14 0.33 11.28 1.07
C GLU A 14 -0.78 10.38 0.47
N ILE A 15 -2.03 10.86 0.53
CA ILE A 15 -3.19 10.15 -0.02
C ILE A 15 -3.36 10.58 -1.48
N ALA A 16 -3.23 9.61 -2.40
CA ALA A 16 -3.49 9.82 -3.82
C ALA A 16 -4.71 9.00 -4.27
N TYR A 17 -5.70 9.67 -4.84
CA TYR A 17 -6.80 8.99 -5.52
C TYR A 17 -6.31 8.41 -6.85
N ARG A 18 -6.58 7.12 -7.09
CA ARG A 18 -6.16 6.39 -8.29
C ARG A 18 -7.38 5.72 -8.92
N LYS A 19 -7.50 5.83 -10.24
CA LYS A 19 -8.53 5.11 -11.01
C LYS A 19 -8.10 3.65 -11.18
N ILE A 20 -9.02 2.73 -10.92
CA ILE A 20 -8.88 1.33 -11.32
C ILE A 20 -8.74 1.29 -12.85
N GLN A 21 -7.63 0.74 -13.32
CA GLN A 21 -7.43 0.47 -14.73
C GLN A 21 -8.31 -0.70 -15.14
N GLY A 22 -8.74 -0.66 -16.40
CA GLY A 22 -9.60 -1.68 -16.99
C GLY A 22 -8.98 -3.07 -16.97
N LEU A 23 -9.80 -4.01 -17.45
CA LEU A 23 -9.57 -5.44 -17.45
C LEU A 23 -8.20 -5.86 -18.02
N VAL A 24 -7.43 -6.58 -17.20
CA VAL A 24 -6.30 -7.40 -17.69
C VAL A 24 -6.85 -8.80 -17.94
N GLY A 25 -7.01 -9.16 -19.21
CA GLY A 25 -7.78 -10.34 -19.62
C GLY A 25 -9.28 -10.15 -19.36
N ASP A 26 -10.04 -11.22 -19.16
CA ASP A 26 -11.50 -11.16 -18.97
C ASP A 26 -11.96 -11.14 -17.50
N TYR A 27 -11.03 -11.22 -16.53
CA TYR A 27 -11.39 -11.54 -15.13
C TYR A 27 -10.82 -10.60 -14.06
N SER A 28 -9.93 -9.65 -14.40
CA SER A 28 -9.16 -8.93 -13.38
C SER A 28 -9.11 -7.43 -13.60
N PHE A 29 -9.36 -6.65 -12.54
CA PHE A 29 -9.05 -5.23 -12.49
C PHE A 29 -7.60 -4.98 -12.12
N SER A 30 -7.02 -3.88 -12.61
CA SER A 30 -5.66 -3.48 -12.25
C SER A 30 -5.62 -2.15 -11.51
N LEU A 31 -4.85 -2.08 -10.42
CA LEU A 31 -4.52 -0.83 -9.73
C LEU A 31 -3.03 -0.55 -9.91
N VAL A 32 -2.69 0.59 -10.49
CA VAL A 32 -1.29 1.01 -10.64
C VAL A 32 -0.88 1.86 -9.44
N LEU A 33 0.09 1.35 -8.68
CA LEU A 33 0.68 2.06 -7.54
C LEU A 33 1.90 2.88 -7.97
N PRO A 34 2.21 4.00 -7.28
CA PRO A 34 3.47 4.70 -7.46
C PRO A 34 4.67 3.78 -7.29
N LYS A 35 5.67 3.90 -8.18
CA LYS A 35 6.92 3.14 -8.08
C LYS A 35 7.61 3.31 -6.73
N SER A 36 7.51 4.49 -6.12
CA SER A 36 8.06 4.78 -4.80
C SER A 36 7.53 3.84 -3.71
N TYR A 37 6.29 3.36 -3.79
CA TYR A 37 5.74 2.46 -2.78
C TYR A 37 6.47 1.11 -2.80
N ALA A 38 6.69 0.55 -4.00
CA ALA A 38 7.44 -0.68 -4.15
C ALA A 38 8.90 -0.50 -3.71
N VAL A 39 9.55 0.60 -4.10
CA VAL A 39 10.94 0.90 -3.70
C VAL A 39 11.08 1.02 -2.19
N ASN A 40 10.17 1.75 -1.53
CA ASN A 40 10.20 1.95 -0.08
C ASN A 40 9.92 0.65 0.71
N LEU A 41 9.15 -0.27 0.13
CA LEU A 41 8.89 -1.60 0.68
C LEU A 41 9.97 -2.64 0.30
N GLY A 42 11.00 -2.25 -0.46
CA GLY A 42 12.04 -3.16 -0.95
C GLY A 42 11.50 -4.23 -1.92
N ILE A 43 10.40 -3.95 -2.62
CA ILE A 43 9.77 -4.86 -3.59
C ILE A 43 10.37 -4.61 -4.98
N GLY A 44 10.96 -5.66 -5.55
CA GLY A 44 11.52 -5.70 -6.90
C GLY A 44 10.72 -6.57 -7.88
N LYS A 45 11.15 -6.57 -9.14
CA LYS A 45 10.59 -7.46 -10.17
C LYS A 45 10.93 -8.91 -9.81
N GLY A 46 9.91 -9.76 -9.75
CA GLY A 46 10.05 -11.18 -9.43
C GLY A 46 9.83 -11.51 -7.96
N ASP A 47 9.65 -10.51 -7.10
CA ASP A 47 9.30 -10.73 -5.70
C ASP A 47 7.86 -11.21 -5.56
N PHE A 48 7.67 -12.12 -4.61
CA PHE A 48 6.36 -12.43 -4.09
C PHE A 48 5.97 -11.42 -3.01
N VAL A 49 4.67 -11.12 -2.97
CA VAL A 49 4.04 -10.29 -1.95
C VAL A 49 2.86 -11.05 -1.36
N LYS A 50 2.58 -10.83 -0.08
CA LYS A 50 1.33 -11.28 0.53
C LYS A 50 0.27 -10.23 0.25
N VAL A 51 -0.90 -10.68 -0.20
CA VAL A 51 -2.06 -9.82 -0.46
C VAL A 51 -3.25 -10.40 0.27
N PHE A 52 -3.88 -9.61 1.11
CA PHE A 52 -5.10 -10.00 1.81
C PHE A 52 -6.02 -8.80 2.00
N GLN A 53 -7.31 -9.07 2.15
CA GLN A 53 -8.31 -8.07 2.47
C GLN A 53 -8.59 -8.10 3.96
N GLU A 54 -8.54 -6.95 4.60
CA GLU A 54 -8.99 -6.75 5.98
C GLU A 54 -10.02 -5.61 5.99
N ASN A 55 -11.28 -5.94 6.30
CA ASN A 55 -12.40 -5.02 6.22
C ASN A 55 -12.51 -4.37 4.82
N ASN A 56 -12.46 -3.03 4.75
CA ASN A 56 -12.52 -2.24 3.52
C ASN A 56 -11.13 -1.86 2.99
N LYS A 57 -10.08 -2.63 3.33
CA LYS A 57 -8.70 -2.37 2.94
C LYS A 57 -8.10 -3.58 2.26
N ILE A 58 -7.35 -3.33 1.19
CA ILE A 58 -6.40 -4.29 0.64
C ILE A 58 -5.04 -3.97 1.26
N ILE A 59 -4.42 -4.98 1.86
CA ILE A 59 -3.09 -4.89 2.47
C ILE A 59 -2.13 -5.68 1.59
N ILE A 60 -0.99 -5.07 1.28
CA ILE A 60 0.08 -5.66 0.48
C ILE A 60 1.35 -5.60 1.33
N GLU A 61 1.98 -6.75 1.55
CA GLU A 61 3.18 -6.88 2.36
C GLU A 61 4.28 -7.62 1.58
N LYS A 62 5.54 -7.22 1.80
CA LYS A 62 6.68 -7.98 1.29
C LYS A 62 6.68 -9.37 1.95
N ALA A 63 6.74 -10.42 1.13
CA ALA A 63 6.89 -11.81 1.59
C ALA A 63 8.33 -12.14 1.94
#